data_AF-A0A0L6WG22-F1
#
_entry.id   AF-A0A0L6WG22-F1
#
_cell.length_a   1.000
_cell.length_b   1.000
_cell.length_c   1.000
_cell.angle_alpha   90.00
_cell.angle_beta   90.00
_cell.angle_gamma   90.00
#
_symmetry.space_group_name_H-M   'P 1'
#
loop_
_entity.id
_entity.type
_entity.pdbx_description
1 polymer ?
#
loop_
_entity_poly.entity_id
_entity_poly.type
_entity_poly.pdbx_seq_one_letter_code
_entity_poly.pdbx_strand_id
1 'polypeptide(L)' 'MASPVFFIKKKDGSLQLVQDYQVFNAMTVKNCYALLLISELINNLWGAL' A
#
# COMPACT_ATOMS: atom_id res chain seq x y z
N MET A 1 -7.68 -16.32 -11.31
CA MET A 1 -8.45 -16.36 -10.06
C MET A 1 -9.01 -14.97 -9.81
N ALA A 2 -10.30 -14.85 -9.47
CA ALA A 2 -10.89 -13.56 -9.12
C ALA A 2 -10.65 -13.25 -7.64
N SER A 3 -10.46 -11.97 -7.31
CA SER A 3 -10.29 -11.50 -5.92
C SER A 3 -11.59 -10.84 -5.44
N PRO A 4 -12.06 -11.10 -4.20
CA PRO A 4 -13.29 -10.53 -3.66
C PRO A 4 -13.27 -9.00 -3.60
N VAL A 5 -14.44 -8.36 -3.74
CA VAL A 5 -14.61 -6.91 -3.66
C VAL A 5 -15.66 -6.55 -2.60
N PHE A 6 -15.39 -5.51 -1.83
CA PHE A 6 -16.21 -5.01 -0.74
C PHE A 6 -16.38 -3.49 -0.82
N PHE A 7 -17.41 -2.97 -0.18
CA PHE A 7 -17.54 -1.53 0.09
C PHE A 7 -17.35 -1.27 1.59
N ILE A 8 -16.42 -0.39 1.93
CA ILE A 8 -16.16 0.03 3.31
C ILE A 8 -16.64 1.46 3.49
N LYS A 9 -17.40 1.71 4.55
CA LYS A 9 -17.85 3.05 4.91
C LYS A 9 -16.70 3.86 5.54
N LYS A 10 -16.42 5.03 4.97
CA LYS A 10 -15.46 6.01 5.49
C LYS A 10 -16.09 6.84 6.61
N LYS A 11 -15.25 7.58 7.34
CA LYS A 11 -15.67 8.46 8.45
C LYS A 11 -16.62 9.57 7.98
N ASP A 12 -16.43 10.06 6.76
CA ASP A 12 -17.29 11.05 6.10
C ASP A 12 -18.59 10.45 5.57
N GLY A 13 -18.80 9.14 5.72
CA GLY A 13 -19.98 8.42 5.26
C GLY A 13 -19.91 7.92 3.82
N SER A 14 -18.88 8.30 3.05
CA SER A 14 -18.68 7.79 1.69
C SER A 14 -18.36 6.30 1.68
N LEU A 15 -18.68 5.61 0.59
CA LEU A 15 -18.30 4.20 0.39
C LEU A 15 -17.02 4.13 -0.44
N GLN A 16 -16.03 3.39 0.05
CA GLN A 16 -14.83 3.06 -0.71
C GLN A 16 -14.88 1.60 -1.14
N LEU A 17 -14.69 1.36 -2.44
CA LEU A 17 -14.49 0.02 -2.98
C LEU A 17 -13.10 -0.50 -2.57
N VAL A 18 -13.06 -1.70 -2.02
CA VAL A 18 -11.84 -2.39 -1.57
C VAL A 18 -11.81 -3.79 -2.16
N GLN A 19 -10.73 -4.12 -2.87
CA GLN A 19 -10.50 -5.46 -3.40
C GLN A 19 -9.50 -6.22 -2.50
N ASP A 20 -9.83 -7.46 -2.15
CA ASP A 20 -9.02 -8.28 -1.25
C ASP A 20 -7.96 -9.10 -2.01
N TYR A 21 -6.77 -8.52 -2.11
CA TYR A 21 -5.63 -9.12 -2.79
C TYR A 21 -4.81 -10.08 -1.92
N GLN A 22 -5.26 -10.54 -0.74
CA GLN A 22 -4.44 -11.39 0.14
C GLN A 22 -3.85 -12.62 -0.56
N VAL A 23 -4.68 -13.39 -1.26
CA VAL A 23 -4.24 -14.60 -2.00
C VAL A 23 -3.30 -14.22 -3.14
N PHE A 24 -3.59 -13.13 -3.85
CA PHE A 24 -2.74 -12.64 -4.93
C PHE A 24 -1.36 -12.20 -4.42
N ASN A 25 -1.32 -11.43 -3.33
CA ASN A 25 -0.09 -10.92 -2.70
C ASN A 25 0.80 -12.05 -2.16
N ALA A 26 0.24 -13.21 -1.81
CA ALA A 26 1.00 -14.38 -1.41
C ALA A 26 1.74 -15.04 -2.58
N MET A 27 1.22 -14.89 -3.81
CA MET A 27 1.83 -15.44 -5.03
C MET A 27 2.83 -14.48 -5.70
N THR A 28 2.80 -13.18 -5.36
CA THR A 28 3.73 -12.19 -5.92
C THR A 28 5.09 -12.19 -5.24
N VAL A 29 6.16 -11.85 -5.99
CA VAL A 29 7.50 -11.62 -5.43
C VAL A 29 7.44 -10.45 -4.45
N LYS A 30 7.85 -10.70 -3.20
CA LYS A 30 7.86 -9.68 -2.15
C LYS A 30 9.12 -8.83 -2.24
N ASN A 31 8.99 -7.53 -1.95
CA ASN A 31 10.10 -6.62 -1.67
C ASN A 31 11.19 -6.58 -2.75
N CYS A 32 10.80 -6.28 -4.00
CA CYS A 32 11.76 -6.08 -5.08
C CYS A 32 12.68 -4.85 -4.89
N TYR A 33 12.40 -4.02 -3.88
CA TYR A 33 13.18 -2.81 -3.56
C TYR A 33 13.27 -2.63 -2.04
N ALA A 34 14.42 -2.13 -1.58
CA ALA A 34 14.59 -1.74 -0.18
C ALA A 34 13.71 -0.52 0.11
N LEU A 35 12.75 -0.65 1.03
CA LEU A 35 12.04 0.49 1.58
C LEU A 35 12.96 1.17 2.57
N LEU A 36 13.34 2.40 2.25
CA LEU A 36 14.18 3.25 3.11
C LEU A 36 13.45 3.56 4.42
N LEU A 37 14.24 3.76 5.48
CA LEU A 37 13.70 4.25 6.73
C LEU A 37 13.17 5.67 6.57
N ILE A 38 12.18 6.06 7.37
CA ILE A 38 11.62 7.42 7.35
C ILE A 38 12.72 8.47 7.55
N SER A 39 13.69 8.21 8.43
CA SER A 39 14.84 9.08 8.65
C SER A 39 15.72 9.23 7.40
N GLU A 40 15.98 8.14 6.68
CA GLU A 40 16.76 8.16 5.43
C GLU A 40 16.02 8.91 4.33
N LEU A 41 14.70 8.70 4.20
CA LEU A 41 13.86 9.45 3.27
C LEU A 41 13.90 10.96 3.56
N ILE A 42 13.77 11.34 4.83
CA ILE A 42 13.84 12.75 5.26
C ILE A 42 15.23 13.31 4.98
N ASN A 43 16.30 12.62 5.36
CA ASN A 43 17.67 13.06 5.13
C ASN A 43 17.97 13.25 3.64
N ASN A 44 17.52 12.34 2.78
CA ASN A 44 17.65 12.48 1.33
C ASN A 44 16.89 13.69 0.77
N LEU A 45 15.74 14.04 1.36
CA LEU A 45 14.97 15.22 0.97
C LEU A 45 15.71 16.52 1.35
N TRP A 46 16.31 16.58 2.54
CA TRP A 46 17.01 17.79 3.01
C TRP A 46 18.44 17.93 2.46
N GLY A 47 19.12 16.82 2.16
CA GLY A 47 20.48 16.82 1.58
C GLY A 47 20.52 16.97 0.06
N ALA A 48 19.37 17.01 -0.61
CA ALA A 48 19.23 17.33 -2.03
C ALA A 48 19.05 18.84 -2.31
N LEU A 49 18.99 19.66 -1.25
CA LEU A 49 19.08 21.12 -1.28
C LEU A 49 20.50 21.55 -0.89
#